data_AF-A0A382F3A0-F1
#
_entry.id   AF-A0A382F3A0-F1
#
_cell.length_a   1.000
_cell.length_b   1.000
_cell.length_c   1.000
_cell.angle_alpha   90.00
_cell.angle_beta   90.00
_cell.angle_gamma   90.00
#
_symmetry.space_group_name_H-M   'P 1'
#
loop_
_entity.id
_entity.type
_entity.pdbx_description
1 polymer ?
#
loop_
_entity_poly.entity_id
_entity_poly.type
_entity_poly.pdbx_seq_one_letter_code
_entity_poly.pdbx_strand_id
1 'polypeptide(L)'
;MPHKTFFWFFFPSGLAMILFIGLPIFSSFFQSLHIETEQILIEVETCDPFGCEMEMQVDQEATGLLREESPLGRFNGFGTYLDRNHLAFDELGAGWETKTSIRNFLSIVLNLPFYKSLLFTLTFCFSVTPVVVCLGFVVALSVNALAKSIKGPVIFGTILPMIVTPLIGSLV
;
A
#
# COMPACT_ATOMS: atom_id res chain seq x y z
N MET A 1 -5.45 -41.17 1.19
CA MET A 1 -6.90 -40.91 1.26
C MET A 1 -7.46 -40.93 -0.15
N PRO A 2 -8.66 -41.49 -0.40
CA PRO A 2 -9.26 -41.42 -1.73
C PRO A 2 -9.47 -39.94 -2.11
N HIS A 3 -8.98 -39.53 -3.29
CA HIS A 3 -8.95 -38.13 -3.74
C HIS A 3 -10.31 -37.42 -3.65
N LYS A 4 -11.41 -38.17 -3.79
CA LYS A 4 -12.79 -37.67 -3.69
C LYS A 4 -13.15 -37.16 -2.29
N THR A 5 -12.71 -37.83 -1.23
CA THR A 5 -13.02 -37.45 0.16
C THR A 5 -12.17 -36.26 0.59
N PHE A 6 -10.92 -36.18 0.14
CA PHE A 6 -10.04 -35.03 0.36
C PHE A 6 -10.59 -33.76 -0.31
N PHE A 7 -11.07 -33.86 -1.55
CA PHE A 7 -11.67 -32.73 -2.25
C PHE A 7 -12.90 -32.19 -1.52
N TRP A 8 -13.86 -33.06 -1.17
CA TRP A 8 -15.07 -32.63 -0.47
C TRP A 8 -14.80 -32.07 0.94
N PHE A 9 -13.72 -32.50 1.59
CA PHE A 9 -13.28 -31.92 2.86
C PHE A 9 -12.69 -30.52 2.70
N PHE A 10 -11.85 -30.28 1.69
CA PHE A 10 -11.22 -28.97 1.44
C PHE A 10 -12.17 -27.96 0.77
N PHE A 11 -13.06 -28.44 -0.10
CA PHE A 11 -13.94 -27.63 -0.93
C PHE A 11 -14.68 -26.50 -0.20
N PRO A 12 -15.34 -26.71 0.97
CA PRO A 12 -16.04 -25.62 1.65
C PRO A 12 -15.10 -24.49 2.10
N SER A 13 -13.89 -24.81 2.58
CA SER A 13 -12.91 -23.81 2.99
C SER A 13 -12.29 -23.09 1.79
N GLY A 14 -11.92 -23.83 0.74
CA GLY A 14 -11.38 -23.25 -0.47
C GLY A 14 -12.37 -22.33 -1.19
N LEU A 15 -13.65 -22.74 -1.26
CA LEU A 15 -14.72 -21.91 -1.82
C LEU A 15 -14.88 -20.61 -1.03
N ALA A 16 -14.90 -20.68 0.32
CA ALA A 16 -14.99 -19.50 1.16
C ALA A 16 -13.81 -18.53 0.95
N MET A 17 -12.58 -19.05 0.87
CA MET A 17 -11.40 -18.24 0.58
C MET A 17 -11.48 -17.55 -0.79
N ILE A 18 -11.92 -18.26 -1.83
CA ILE A 18 -12.10 -17.67 -3.17
C ILE A 18 -13.17 -16.57 -3.13
N LEU A 19 -14.29 -16.81 -2.47
CA LEU A 19 -15.41 -15.87 -2.46
C LEU A 19 -15.13 -14.61 -1.62
N PHE A 20 -14.45 -14.75 -0.47
CA PHE A 20 -14.23 -13.63 0.45
C PHE A 20 -12.87 -12.95 0.31
N ILE A 21 -11.85 -13.62 -0.25
CA ILE A 21 -10.51 -13.05 -0.45
C ILE A 21 -10.23 -12.88 -1.94
N GLY A 22 -10.48 -13.94 -2.74
CA GLY A 22 -10.20 -13.90 -4.17
C GLY A 22 -11.03 -12.86 -4.93
N LEU A 23 -12.34 -12.80 -4.68
CA LEU A 23 -13.24 -11.88 -5.38
C LEU A 23 -12.91 -10.40 -5.09
N PRO A 24 -12.66 -9.96 -3.83
CA PRO A 24 -12.20 -8.59 -3.58
C PRO A 24 -10.86 -8.24 -4.23
N ILE A 25 -9.89 -9.18 -4.23
CA ILE A 25 -8.59 -8.95 -4.89
C ILE A 25 -8.77 -8.76 -6.40
N PHE A 26 -9.59 -9.62 -7.02
CA PHE A 26 -9.90 -9.49 -8.44
C PHE A 26 -10.64 -8.18 -8.74
N SER A 27 -11.58 -7.78 -7.89
CA SER A 27 -12.27 -6.49 -8.01
C SER A 27 -11.29 -5.31 -7.95
N SER A 28 -10.36 -5.32 -6.98
CA SER A 28 -9.31 -4.31 -6.88
C SER A 28 -8.39 -4.28 -8.09
N PHE A 29 -8.05 -5.45 -8.65
CA PHE A 29 -7.29 -5.54 -9.90
C PHE A 29 -8.02 -4.89 -11.07
N PHE A 30 -9.32 -5.15 -11.25
CA PHE A 30 -10.12 -4.51 -12.31
C PHE A 30 -10.22 -3.00 -12.12
N GLN A 31 -10.38 -2.54 -10.87
CA GLN A 31 -10.39 -1.11 -10.55
C GLN A 31 -9.03 -0.45 -10.86
N SER A 32 -7.91 -1.14 -10.64
CA SER A 32 -6.58 -0.62 -10.94
C SER A 32 -6.32 -0.36 -12.43
N LEU A 33 -7.14 -0.91 -13.34
CA LEU A 33 -7.08 -0.64 -14.79
C LEU A 33 -7.86 0.61 -15.20
N HIS A 34 -8.64 1.18 -14.28
CA HIS A 34 -9.43 2.38 -14.49
C HIS A 34 -8.80 3.55 -13.73
N ILE A 35 -8.90 4.76 -14.29
CA ILE A 35 -8.46 6.01 -13.67
C ILE A 35 -9.68 6.85 -13.34
N GLU A 36 -9.59 7.64 -12.26
CA GLU A 36 -10.61 8.60 -11.90
C GLU A 36 -10.98 9.54 -13.06
N THR A 37 -12.27 9.82 -13.19
CA THR A 37 -12.75 10.81 -14.16
C THR A 37 -12.19 12.18 -13.79
N GLU A 38 -11.59 12.85 -14.78
CA GLU A 38 -10.98 14.17 -14.64
C GLU A 38 -11.97 15.16 -14.02
N GLN A 39 -11.52 15.84 -12.98
CA GLN A 39 -12.30 16.87 -12.30
C GLN A 39 -12.27 18.14 -13.16
N ILE A 40 -13.44 18.66 -13.53
CA ILE A 40 -13.51 19.91 -14.29
C ILE A 40 -13.22 21.05 -13.32
N LEU A 41 -12.12 21.76 -13.56
CA LEU A 41 -11.74 22.95 -12.80
C LEU A 41 -12.35 24.17 -13.48
N ILE A 42 -13.09 24.97 -12.72
CA ILE A 42 -13.66 26.24 -13.17
C ILE A 42 -13.07 27.36 -12.32
N GLU A 43 -12.73 28.46 -12.96
CA GLU A 43 -12.32 29.70 -12.27
C GLU A 43 -13.57 30.33 -11.63
N VAL A 44 -13.66 30.29 -10.30
CA VAL A 44 -14.75 30.91 -9.54
C VAL A 44 -14.18 32.07 -8.75
N GLU A 45 -14.75 33.26 -8.95
CA GLU A 45 -14.40 34.46 -8.18
C GLU A 45 -14.95 34.29 -6.76
N THR A 46 -14.06 34.07 -5.79
CA THR A 46 -14.42 33.94 -4.39
C THR A 46 -14.21 35.30 -3.72
N CYS A 47 -15.31 35.94 -3.33
CA CYS A 47 -15.29 37.24 -2.68
C CYS A 47 -15.32 37.09 -1.15
N ASP A 48 -14.22 37.46 -0.51
CA ASP A 48 -14.14 37.65 0.94
C ASP A 48 -14.47 39.09 1.34
N PRO A 49 -14.76 39.39 2.62
CA PRO A 49 -15.08 40.75 3.09
C PRO A 49 -13.99 41.82 2.82
N PHE A 50 -12.81 41.41 2.34
CA PHE A 50 -11.65 42.26 2.08
C PHE A 50 -11.24 42.32 0.59
N GLY A 51 -11.94 41.63 -0.31
CA GLY A 51 -11.65 41.64 -1.75
C GLY A 51 -12.08 40.36 -2.46
N CYS A 52 -12.18 40.40 -3.79
CA CYS A 52 -12.46 39.23 -4.62
C CYS A 52 -11.17 38.73 -5.26
N GLU A 53 -10.87 37.45 -5.07
CA GLU A 53 -9.74 36.77 -5.72
C GLU A 53 -10.26 35.63 -6.60
N MET A 54 -9.60 35.42 -7.74
CA MET A 54 -9.93 34.34 -8.67
C MET A 54 -9.30 33.04 -8.15
N GLU A 55 -10.13 32.09 -7.71
CA GLU A 55 -9.67 30.78 -7.25
C GLU A 55 -10.15 29.67 -8.19
N MET A 56 -9.26 28.73 -8.49
CA MET A 56 -9.60 27.52 -9.25
C MET A 56 -10.38 26.59 -8.32
N GLN A 57 -11.68 26.48 -8.53
CA GLN A 57 -12.54 25.55 -7.77
C GLN A 57 -12.99 24.39 -8.65
N VAL A 58 -13.09 23.21 -8.06
CA VAL A 58 -13.64 22.02 -8.73
C VAL A 58 -15.15 22.22 -8.89
N ASP A 59 -15.66 22.22 -10.12
CA ASP A 59 -17.10 22.24 -10.37
C ASP A 59 -17.68 20.87 -10.00
N GLN A 60 -18.36 20.84 -8.84
CA GLN A 60 -18.98 19.64 -8.29
C GLN A 60 -20.18 19.16 -9.13
N GLU A 61 -20.88 20.06 -9.83
CA GLU A 61 -22.06 19.72 -10.64
C GLU A 61 -21.64 19.09 -11.97
N ALA A 62 -20.70 19.72 -12.69
CA ALA A 62 -20.19 19.19 -13.95
C ALA A 62 -19.35 17.91 -13.76
N THR A 63 -18.57 17.85 -12.68
CA THR A 63 -17.83 16.63 -12.31
C THR A 63 -18.78 15.52 -11.84
N GLY A 64 -19.89 15.88 -11.20
CA GLY A 64 -20.95 14.95 -10.77
C GLY A 64 -21.60 14.23 -11.94
N LEU A 65 -22.00 14.97 -12.98
CA LEU A 65 -22.60 14.41 -14.20
C LEU A 65 -21.65 13.43 -14.92
N LEU A 66 -20.37 13.77 -15.05
CA LEU A 66 -19.37 12.89 -15.66
C LEU A 66 -19.09 11.62 -14.82
N ARG A 67 -19.25 11.71 -13.49
CA ARG A 67 -19.09 10.59 -12.57
C ARG A 67 -20.32 9.65 -12.59
N GLU A 68 -21.51 10.18 -12.87
CA GLU A 68 -22.71 9.39 -13.13
C GLU A 68 -22.65 8.65 -14.48
N GLU A 69 -22.11 9.30 -15.52
CA GLU A 69 -21.94 8.69 -16.84
C GLU A 69 -20.87 7.60 -16.88
N SER A 70 -19.84 7.70 -16.02
CA SER A 70 -18.74 6.73 -15.94
C SER A 70 -18.38 6.41 -14.48
N PRO A 71 -19.18 5.58 -13.77
CA PRO A 71 -19.01 5.33 -12.34
C PRO A 71 -17.74 4.54 -12.00
N LEU A 72 -17.18 3.81 -12.96
CA LEU A 72 -15.91 3.08 -12.81
C LEU A 72 -14.68 3.91 -13.23
N GLY A 73 -14.87 5.14 -13.72
CA GLY A 73 -13.80 5.97 -14.26
C GLY A 73 -13.45 5.64 -15.73
N ARG A 74 -12.40 6.27 -16.24
CA ARG A 74 -11.91 6.06 -17.62
C ARG A 74 -11.03 4.82 -17.66
N PHE A 75 -11.27 3.91 -18.61
CA PHE A 75 -10.40 2.75 -18.79
C PHE A 75 -9.04 3.17 -19.36
N ASN A 76 -7.96 2.97 -18.58
CA ASN A 76 -6.59 3.28 -18.98
C ASN A 76 -5.73 2.03 -19.20
N GLY A 77 -6.27 0.84 -18.93
CA GLY A 77 -5.55 -0.43 -19.06
C GLY A 77 -4.26 -0.43 -18.26
N PHE A 78 -3.13 -0.70 -18.92
CA PHE A 78 -1.81 -0.71 -18.26
C PHE A 78 -1.15 0.67 -18.18
N GLY A 79 -1.74 1.73 -18.73
CA GLY A 79 -1.14 3.07 -18.74
C GLY A 79 -0.80 3.58 -17.34
N THR A 80 -1.62 3.24 -16.35
CA THR A 80 -1.40 3.64 -14.94
C THR A 80 -0.10 3.07 -14.39
N TYR A 81 0.27 1.85 -14.76
CA TYR A 81 1.50 1.23 -14.29
C TYR A 81 2.74 1.76 -15.01
N LEU A 82 2.61 2.17 -16.28
CA LEU A 82 3.72 2.68 -17.07
C LEU A 82 4.06 4.15 -16.75
N ASP A 83 3.13 4.86 -16.12
CA ASP A 83 3.26 6.27 -15.76
C ASP A 83 4.51 6.55 -14.89
N ARG A 84 4.96 7.81 -14.94
CA ARG A 84 6.12 8.35 -14.20
C ARG A 84 6.05 8.10 -12.71
N ASN A 85 4.83 8.05 -12.15
CA ASN A 85 4.63 7.83 -10.72
C ASN A 85 4.76 6.36 -10.31
N HIS A 86 4.72 5.43 -11.25
CA HIS A 86 4.78 3.99 -11.03
C HIS A 86 6.07 3.39 -11.63
N LEU A 87 5.98 2.59 -12.70
CA LEU A 87 7.14 1.88 -13.24
C LEU A 87 8.03 2.78 -14.09
N ALA A 88 7.47 3.85 -14.68
CA ALA A 88 8.20 4.91 -15.38
C ALA A 88 9.23 4.37 -16.39
N PHE A 89 8.83 3.44 -17.25
CA PHE A 89 9.75 2.76 -18.17
C PHE A 89 10.43 3.73 -19.13
N ASP A 90 9.74 4.79 -19.55
CA ASP A 90 10.30 5.82 -20.44
C ASP A 90 11.42 6.61 -19.76
N GLU A 91 11.22 7.00 -18.50
CA GLU A 91 12.22 7.72 -17.69
C GLU A 91 13.43 6.84 -17.36
N LEU A 92 13.19 5.54 -17.12
CA LEU A 92 14.27 4.57 -16.95
C LEU A 92 15.08 4.38 -18.24
N GLY A 93 14.41 4.32 -19.39
CA GLY A 93 15.04 4.25 -20.71
C GLY A 93 15.89 5.49 -20.98
N ALA A 94 15.31 6.68 -20.82
CA ALA A 94 16.01 7.95 -20.98
C ALA A 94 17.20 8.08 -20.00
N GLY A 95 17.01 7.67 -18.75
CA GLY A 95 18.07 7.62 -17.74
C GLY A 95 19.17 6.63 -18.10
N TRP A 96 18.84 5.52 -18.75
CA TRP A 96 19.80 4.51 -19.18
C TRP A 96 20.66 4.98 -20.36
N GLU A 97 20.08 5.74 -21.29
CA GLU A 97 20.80 6.33 -22.43
C GLU A 97 21.68 7.51 -22.02
N THR A 98 21.22 8.33 -21.07
CA THR A 98 21.91 9.55 -20.63
C THR A 98 23.01 9.27 -19.58
N LYS A 99 23.13 8.04 -19.08
CA LYS A 99 24.01 7.74 -17.94
C LYS A 99 25.49 7.96 -18.28
N THR A 100 26.16 8.73 -17.43
CA THR A 100 27.63 8.89 -17.47
C THR A 100 28.35 7.84 -16.60
N SER A 101 27.67 7.30 -15.59
CA SER A 101 28.19 6.27 -14.68
C SER A 101 27.04 5.52 -13.97
N ILE A 102 27.34 4.36 -13.38
CA ILE A 102 26.36 3.55 -12.63
C ILE A 102 25.79 4.33 -11.43
N ARG A 103 26.61 5.15 -10.76
CA ARG A 103 26.16 5.98 -9.64
C ARG A 103 25.20 7.08 -10.10
N ASN A 104 25.45 7.66 -11.27
CA ASN A 104 24.58 8.67 -11.85
C ASN A 104 23.23 8.05 -12.27
N PHE A 105 23.24 6.86 -12.89
CA PHE A 105 22.00 6.12 -13.17
C PHE A 105 21.20 5.84 -11.90
N LEU A 106 21.85 5.37 -10.83
CA LEU A 106 21.16 5.12 -9.55
C LEU A 106 20.53 6.39 -8.96
N SER A 107 21.19 7.55 -9.09
CA SER A 107 20.61 8.82 -8.64
C SER A 107 19.37 9.24 -9.45
N ILE A 108 19.35 8.94 -10.75
CA ILE A 108 18.18 9.18 -11.62
C ILE A 108 17.03 8.26 -11.19
N VAL A 109 17.30 6.96 -11.02
CA VAL A 109 16.30 5.98 -10.57
C VAL A 109 15.73 6.35 -9.20
N LEU A 110 16.56 6.78 -8.25
CA LEU A 110 16.12 7.17 -6.90
C LEU A 110 15.43 8.54 -6.82
N ASN A 111 15.45 9.33 -7.91
CA ASN A 111 14.62 10.51 -8.00
C ASN A 111 13.17 10.18 -8.37
N LEU A 112 12.89 8.99 -8.90
CA LEU A 112 11.53 8.57 -9.18
C LEU A 112 10.82 8.13 -7.88
N PRO A 113 9.56 8.54 -7.68
CA PRO A 113 8.85 8.36 -6.42
C PRO A 113 8.67 6.89 -6.04
N PHE A 114 8.33 6.03 -7.01
CA PHE A 114 8.13 4.59 -6.79
C PHE A 114 9.41 3.87 -6.37
N TYR A 115 10.52 4.07 -7.10
CA TYR A 115 11.77 3.38 -6.81
C TYR A 115 12.39 3.87 -5.48
N LYS A 116 12.22 5.15 -5.17
CA LYS A 116 12.63 5.72 -3.89
C LYS A 116 11.87 5.07 -2.71
N SER A 117 10.55 4.98 -2.80
CA SER A 117 9.73 4.37 -1.74
C SER A 117 9.98 2.86 -1.63
N LEU A 118 10.11 2.16 -2.76
CA LEU A 118 10.44 0.73 -2.79
C LEU A 118 11.79 0.44 -2.12
N LEU A 119 12.84 1.22 -2.44
CA LEU A 119 14.15 1.04 -1.81
C LEU A 119 14.07 1.30 -0.30
N PHE A 120 13.34 2.33 0.13
CA PHE A 120 13.13 2.62 1.54
C PHE A 120 12.47 1.43 2.25
N THR A 121 11.37 0.91 1.70
CA THR A 121 10.66 -0.24 2.29
C THR A 121 11.54 -1.48 2.35
N LEU A 122 12.27 -1.80 1.28
CA LEU A 122 13.18 -2.95 1.26
C LEU A 122 14.30 -2.79 2.29
N THR A 123 14.92 -1.61 2.35
CA THR A 123 16.00 -1.34 3.32
C THR A 123 15.48 -1.43 4.74
N PHE A 124 14.29 -0.89 5.01
CA PHE A 124 13.62 -1.01 6.30
C PHE A 124 13.37 -2.48 6.67
N CYS A 125 12.77 -3.27 5.78
CA CYS A 125 12.54 -4.70 6.02
C CYS A 125 13.85 -5.45 6.28
N PHE A 126 14.85 -5.30 5.42
CA PHE A 126 16.13 -5.99 5.59
C PHE A 126 16.92 -5.54 6.81
N SER A 127 16.77 -4.30 7.26
CA SER A 127 17.43 -3.80 8.47
C SER A 127 16.69 -4.21 9.75
N VAL A 128 15.36 -4.11 9.76
CA VAL A 128 14.56 -4.27 10.99
C VAL A 128 14.20 -5.72 11.26
N THR A 129 13.80 -6.49 10.23
CA THR A 129 13.39 -7.89 10.39
C THR A 129 14.44 -8.76 11.10
N PRO A 130 15.73 -8.78 10.73
CA PRO A 130 16.71 -9.62 11.43
C PRO A 130 16.88 -9.21 12.90
N VAL A 131 16.85 -7.90 13.20
CA VAL A 131 16.95 -7.40 14.57
C VAL A 131 15.75 -7.87 15.41
N VAL A 132 14.53 -7.75 14.86
CA VAL A 132 13.30 -8.21 15.53
C VAL A 132 13.32 -9.72 15.75
N VAL A 133 13.78 -10.51 14.77
CA VAL A 133 13.89 -11.97 14.89
C VAL A 133 14.89 -12.35 15.98
N CYS A 134 16.08 -11.73 16.01
CA CYS A 134 17.09 -11.99 17.02
C CYS A 134 16.59 -11.62 18.44
N LEU A 135 15.99 -10.43 18.60
CA LEU A 135 15.44 -10.00 19.89
C LEU A 135 14.28 -10.89 20.34
N GLY A 136 13.36 -11.22 19.42
CA GLY A 136 12.24 -12.12 19.69
C GLY A 136 12.72 -13.51 20.12
N PHE A 137 13.80 -14.02 19.50
CA PHE A 137 14.41 -15.29 19.88
C PHE A 137 15.06 -15.24 21.27
N VAL A 138 15.78 -14.18 21.61
CA VAL A 138 16.37 -13.99 22.96
C VAL A 138 15.29 -13.93 24.03
N VAL A 139 14.20 -13.20 23.79
CA VAL A 139 13.06 -13.12 24.70
C VAL A 139 12.41 -14.49 24.84
N ALA A 140 12.16 -15.20 23.75
CA ALA A 140 11.57 -16.54 23.77
C ALA A 140 12.41 -17.54 24.60
N LEU A 141 13.73 -17.54 24.43
CA LEU A 141 14.64 -18.39 25.22
C LEU A 141 14.63 -18.01 26.70
N SER A 142 14.68 -16.71 27.00
CA SER A 142 14.68 -16.19 28.37
C SER A 142 13.40 -16.58 29.10
N VAL A 143 12.25 -16.41 28.44
CA VAL A 143 10.95 -16.81 29.00
C VAL A 143 10.85 -18.33 29.16
N ASN A 144 11.46 -19.11 28.26
CA ASN A 144 11.42 -20.55 28.35
C ASN A 144 12.23 -21.10 29.55
N ALA A 145 13.35 -20.46 29.88
CA ALA A 145 14.25 -20.84 30.96
C ALA A 145 13.76 -20.45 32.38
N LEU A 146 12.68 -19.67 32.50
CA LEU A 146 12.11 -19.26 33.79
C LEU A 146 11.50 -20.43 34.58
N ALA A 147 11.51 -20.29 35.91
CA ALA A 147 10.83 -21.21 36.81
C ALA A 147 9.33 -21.29 36.50
N LYS A 148 8.75 -22.50 36.57
CA LYS A 148 7.33 -22.75 36.23
C LYS A 148 6.34 -21.83 36.97
N SER A 149 6.68 -21.40 38.19
CA SER A 149 5.83 -20.53 39.02
C SER A 149 5.62 -19.13 38.42
N ILE A 150 6.63 -18.57 37.75
CA ILE A 150 6.59 -17.18 37.23
C ILE A 150 6.42 -17.09 35.71
N LYS A 151 6.47 -18.23 35.01
CA LYS A 151 6.41 -18.28 33.54
C LYS A 151 5.10 -17.72 32.97
N GLY A 152 3.96 -18.03 33.60
CA GLY A 152 2.64 -17.54 33.15
C GLY A 152 2.51 -16.01 33.19
N PRO A 153 2.75 -15.36 34.34
CA PRO A 153 2.71 -13.90 34.43
C PRO A 153 3.68 -13.19 33.46
N VAL A 154 4.88 -13.74 33.27
CA VAL A 154 5.87 -13.13 32.37
C VAL A 154 5.44 -13.24 30.90
N ILE A 155 4.89 -14.39 30.46
CA ILE A 155 4.34 -14.52 29.10
C ILE A 155 3.24 -13.49 28.87
N PHE A 156 2.31 -13.36 29.81
CA PHE A 156 1.23 -12.37 29.72
C PHE A 156 1.78 -10.94 29.60
N GLY A 157 2.75 -10.59 30.44
CA GLY A 157 3.42 -9.28 30.38
C GLY A 157 4.11 -9.02 29.04
N THR A 158 4.74 -10.02 28.43
CA THR A 158 5.40 -9.86 27.12
C THR A 158 4.44 -9.68 25.94
N ILE A 159 3.20 -10.19 26.04
CA ILE A 159 2.19 -10.09 24.98
C ILE A 159 1.40 -8.77 25.10
N LEU A 160 1.32 -8.19 26.29
CA LEU A 160 0.53 -6.99 26.58
C LEU A 160 0.80 -5.80 25.64
N PRO A 161 2.06 -5.49 25.22
CA PRO A 161 2.32 -4.44 24.25
C PRO A 161 1.64 -4.66 22.89
N MET A 162 1.40 -5.91 22.49
CA MET A 162 0.72 -6.25 21.23
C MET A 162 -0.81 -6.07 21.31
N ILE A 163 -1.35 -5.91 22.52
CA ILE A 163 -2.78 -5.65 22.77
C ILE A 163 -3.07 -4.14 22.76
N VAL A 164 -2.06 -3.32 23.07
CA VAL A 164 -2.21 -1.86 23.06
C VAL A 164 -2.47 -1.39 21.63
N THR A 165 -3.49 -0.55 21.46
CA THR A 165 -3.88 -0.07 20.13
C THR A 165 -2.78 0.81 19.53
N PRO A 166 -2.43 0.61 18.25
CA PRO A 166 -1.36 1.38 17.60
C PRO A 166 -1.58 2.89 17.63
N LEU A 167 -2.85 3.35 17.66
CA LEU A 167 -3.19 4.77 17.71
C LEU A 167 -2.61 5.47 18.96
N ILE A 168 -2.64 4.79 20.12
CA ILE A 168 -2.07 5.33 21.36
C ILE A 168 -0.53 5.32 21.28
N GLY A 169 0.04 4.30 20.64
CA GLY A 169 1.49 4.20 20.43
C GLY A 169 2.05 5.23 19.43
N SER A 170 1.25 5.69 18.47
CA SER A 170 1.66 6.69 17.46
C SER A 170 1.39 8.14 17.85
N LEU A 171 0.73 8.37 18.99
CA LEU A 171 0.43 9.70 19.54
C LEU A 171 1.60 10.34 20.31
N VAL A 172 2.74 9.62 20.39
CA VAL A 172 4.00 10.08 21.02
C VAL A 172 5.00 10.47 19.95
#